data_AF-A0A0G0T8W2-F1
#
_entry.id   AF-A0A0G0T8W2-F1
#
_cell.length_a   1.000
_cell.length_b   1.000
_cell.length_c   1.000
_cell.angle_alpha   90.00
_cell.angle_beta   90.00
_cell.angle_gamma   90.00
#
_symmetry.space_group_name_H-M   'P 1'
#
loop_
_entity.id
_entity.type
_entity.pdbx_description
1 polymer ?
#
loop_
_entity_poly.entity_id
_entity_poly.type
_entity_poly.pdbx_seq_one_letter_code
_entity_poly.pdbx_strand_id
1 'polypeptide(L)'
;MDEIYNPFYWDDIDLSYRALKSGYKILFEDKSVVVHRHLEGSIKNNYTEAKVKRIAYRNQFIFVWKNFELPMLVSHIAWLPYHLGKALASLNWSFLAGFLMALIRIPKVLKSRSIAFRYFVKKDQEVVKEISK
;
A
#
# COMPACT_ATOMS: atom_id res chain seq x y z
N MET A 1 -6.59 6.74 10.79
CA MET A 1 -5.66 5.69 10.33
C MET A 1 -6.48 4.44 10.01
N ASP A 2 -6.13 3.68 8.97
CA ASP A 2 -6.94 2.51 8.56
C ASP A 2 -6.31 1.22 9.09
N GLU A 3 -7.01 0.55 10.01
CA GLU A 3 -6.57 -0.69 10.66
C GLU A 3 -6.46 -1.88 9.70
N ILE A 4 -6.90 -1.75 8.45
CA ILE A 4 -6.74 -2.79 7.43
C ILE A 4 -5.27 -3.16 7.22
N TYR A 5 -4.35 -2.23 7.46
CA TYR A 5 -2.90 -2.40 7.31
C TYR A 5 -2.23 -3.04 8.53
N ASN A 6 -2.92 -3.20 9.66
CA ASN A 6 -2.36 -3.76 10.88
C ASN A 6 -1.64 -5.10 10.62
N PRO A 7 -0.46 -5.33 11.22
CA PRO A 7 0.12 -4.56 12.33
C PRO A 7 1.06 -3.40 11.96
N PHE A 8 1.49 -3.26 10.70
CA PHE A 8 2.49 -2.26 10.29
C PHE A 8 2.61 -2.13 8.77
N TYR A 9 3.34 -1.09 8.31
CA TYR A 9 3.67 -0.74 6.93
C TYR A 9 2.47 -0.38 6.05
N TRP A 10 2.71 0.55 5.11
CA TRP A 10 1.76 1.06 4.10
C TRP A 10 0.64 1.96 4.62
N ASP A 11 0.49 2.11 5.92
CA ASP A 11 -0.46 3.02 6.54
C ASP A 11 -0.10 4.50 6.25
N ASP A 12 1.19 4.81 6.26
CA ASP A 12 1.76 6.11 5.92
C ASP A 12 1.60 6.45 4.43
N ILE A 13 1.92 5.50 3.55
CA ILE A 13 1.75 5.61 2.09
C ILE A 13 0.28 5.77 1.74
N ASP A 14 -0.61 4.95 2.33
CA ASP A 14 -2.06 5.07 2.16
C ASP A 14 -2.58 6.43 2.61
N LEU A 15 -2.17 6.88 3.79
CA LEU A 15 -2.59 8.18 4.31
C LEU A 15 -2.15 9.32 3.39
N SER A 16 -0.89 9.30 2.98
CA SER A 16 -0.30 10.30 2.10
C SER A 16 -0.99 10.32 0.73
N TYR A 17 -1.15 9.15 0.12
CA TYR A 17 -1.82 9.04 -1.17
C TYR A 17 -3.27 9.56 -1.11
N ARG A 18 -4.02 9.18 -0.07
CA ARG A 18 -5.39 9.68 0.12
C ARG A 18 -5.44 11.17 0.39
N ALA A 19 -4.49 11.73 1.13
CA ALA A 19 -4.39 13.16 1.34
C ALA A 19 -4.25 13.90 -0.01
N LEU A 20 -3.34 13.45 -0.87
CA LEU A 20 -3.17 14.00 -2.21
C LEU A 20 -4.44 13.84 -3.07
N LYS A 21 -5.05 12.65 -3.09
CA LYS A 21 -6.32 12.38 -3.79
C LYS A 21 -7.46 13.27 -3.30
N SER A 22 -7.45 13.66 -2.03
CA SER A 22 -8.41 14.57 -1.41
C SER A 22 -8.05 16.06 -1.54
N GLY A 23 -7.02 16.39 -2.32
CA GLY A 23 -6.67 17.78 -2.62
C GLY A 23 -5.76 18.45 -1.60
N TYR A 24 -5.33 17.73 -0.56
CA TYR A 24 -4.29 18.23 0.35
C TYR A 24 -2.93 18.25 -0.33
N LYS A 25 -2.01 19.03 0.25
CA LYS A 25 -0.60 19.08 -0.15
C LYS A 25 0.25 18.34 0.88
N ILE A 26 1.28 17.66 0.40
CA ILE A 26 2.32 17.07 1.26
C ILE A 26 3.57 17.91 1.06
N LEU A 27 4.10 18.45 2.14
CA LEU A 27 5.26 19.32 2.14
C LEU A 27 6.37 18.67 2.95
N PHE A 28 7.58 18.68 2.41
CA PHE A 28 8.79 18.34 3.15
C PHE A 28 9.37 19.62 3.76
N GLU A 29 9.66 19.61 5.05
CA GLU A 29 10.28 20.72 5.78
C GLU A 29 11.68 20.27 6.19
N ASP A 30 12.70 20.80 5.52
CA ASP A 30 14.10 20.38 5.67
C ASP A 30 14.71 20.77 7.02
N LYS A 31 14.15 21.79 7.69
CA LYS A 31 14.58 22.22 9.02
C LYS A 31 13.97 21.39 10.15
N SER A 32 12.95 20.58 9.87
CA SER A 32 12.32 19.70 10.85
C SER A 32 13.08 18.37 10.94
N VAL A 33 14.16 18.35 11.72
CA VAL A 33 15.06 17.20 11.83
C VAL A 33 14.71 16.34 13.04
N VAL A 34 14.50 15.04 12.80
CA VAL A 34 14.28 14.02 13.84
C VAL A 34 15.21 12.83 13.64
N VAL A 35 15.57 12.15 14.74
CA VAL A 35 16.46 10.98 14.70
C VAL A 35 15.65 9.70 14.59
N HIS A 36 15.82 8.95 13.49
CA HIS A 36 15.15 7.66 13.27
C HIS A 36 16.11 6.47 13.48
N ARG A 37 15.93 5.73 14.58
CA ARG A 37 16.79 4.59 14.96
C ARG A 37 16.28 3.27 14.38
N HIS A 38 16.65 2.99 13.14
CA HIS A 38 16.19 1.81 12.39
C HIS A 38 16.51 0.45 13.04
N LEU A 39 17.60 0.34 13.83
CA LEU A 39 18.03 -0.91 14.46
C LEU A 39 17.26 -1.24 15.75
N GLU A 40 16.67 -0.22 16.39
CA GLU A 40 15.88 -0.38 17.63
C GLU A 40 14.38 -0.60 17.33
N GLY A 41 14.02 -0.74 16.06
CA GLY A 41 12.62 -0.85 15.63
C GLY A 41 11.95 -2.12 16.16
N SER A 42 10.84 -1.95 16.88
CA SER A 42 10.02 -3.04 17.43
C SER A 42 9.65 -4.12 16.40
N ILE A 43 9.46 -3.75 15.13
CA ILE A 43 9.13 -4.71 14.06
C ILE A 43 10.26 -5.71 13.83
N LYS A 44 11.51 -5.24 13.69
CA LYS A 44 12.67 -6.13 13.48
C LYS A 44 12.94 -7.03 14.68
N ASN A 45 12.65 -6.54 15.89
CA ASN A 45 12.86 -7.28 17.12
C ASN A 45 11.77 -8.34 17.39
N ASN A 46 10.54 -8.13 16.93
CA ASN A 46 9.39 -9.01 17.23
C ASN A 46 8.94 -9.89 16.05
N TYR A 47 9.43 -9.67 14.83
CA TYR A 47 8.96 -10.36 13.64
C TYR A 47 10.11 -10.83 12.76
N THR A 48 9.99 -12.05 12.23
CA THR A 48 10.92 -12.56 11.23
C THR A 48 10.81 -11.79 9.93
N GLU A 49 11.91 -11.66 9.19
CA GLU A 49 11.95 -10.95 7.90
C GLU A 49 10.93 -11.51 6.91
N ALA A 50 10.76 -12.83 6.85
CA ALA A 50 9.76 -13.47 5.99
C ALA A 50 8.32 -13.11 6.39
N LYS A 51 8.03 -12.93 7.68
CA LYS A 51 6.69 -12.49 8.15
C LYS A 51 6.47 -11.01 7.82
N VAL A 52 7.49 -10.18 8.04
CA VAL A 52 7.50 -8.76 7.63
C VAL A 52 7.22 -8.63 6.13
N LYS A 53 7.95 -9.37 5.30
CA LYS A 53 7.81 -9.33 3.83
C LYS A 53 6.42 -9.77 3.38
N ARG A 54 5.85 -10.82 3.98
CA ARG A 54 4.47 -11.26 3.73
C ARG A 54 3.45 -10.17 4.04
N ILE A 55 3.58 -9.51 5.19
CA ILE A 55 2.69 -8.41 5.60
C ILE A 55 2.83 -7.22 4.65
N ALA A 56 4.06 -6.87 4.26
CA ALA A 56 4.31 -5.79 3.30
C ALA A 56 3.67 -6.08 1.94
N TYR A 57 3.80 -7.29 1.39
CA TYR A 57 3.14 -7.66 0.14
C TYR A 57 1.62 -7.67 0.25
N ARG A 58 1.06 -8.22 1.34
CA ARG A 58 -0.39 -8.14 1.60
C ARG A 58 -0.87 -6.70 1.54
N ASN A 59 -0.15 -5.80 2.21
CA ASN A 59 -0.52 -4.39 2.31
C ASN A 59 -0.35 -3.64 0.97
N GLN A 60 0.62 -4.01 0.14
CA GLN A 60 0.75 -3.54 -1.24
C GLN A 60 -0.51 -3.78 -2.06
N PHE A 61 -1.01 -5.02 -2.05
CA PHE A 61 -2.25 -5.37 -2.77
C PHE A 61 -3.45 -4.62 -2.22
N ILE A 62 -3.60 -4.58 -0.89
CA ILE A 62 -4.68 -3.84 -0.23
C ILE A 62 -4.67 -2.38 -0.64
N PHE A 63 -3.50 -1.73 -0.66
CA PHE A 63 -3.35 -0.34 -1.08
C PHE A 63 -3.86 -0.10 -2.51
N VAL A 64 -3.41 -0.92 -3.46
CA VAL A 64 -3.83 -0.78 -4.86
C VAL A 64 -5.34 -0.95 -5.01
N TRP A 65 -5.90 -2.03 -4.45
CA TRP A 65 -7.33 -2.32 -4.57
C TRP A 65 -8.22 -1.31 -3.84
N LYS A 66 -7.73 -0.76 -2.73
CA LYS A 66 -8.44 0.26 -1.97
C LYS A 66 -8.47 1.61 -2.69
N ASN A 67 -7.35 2.03 -3.29
CA ASN A 67 -7.16 3.43 -3.66
C ASN A 67 -7.24 3.73 -5.17
N PHE A 68 -6.88 2.80 -6.05
CA PHE A 68 -6.77 3.10 -7.49
C PHE A 68 -8.12 3.16 -8.19
N GLU A 69 -8.28 4.08 -9.14
CA GLU A 69 -9.40 4.19 -10.06
C GLU A 69 -9.38 3.06 -11.11
N LEU A 70 -10.52 2.89 -11.80
CA LEU A 70 -10.73 1.79 -12.75
C LEU A 70 -9.58 1.62 -13.78
N PRO A 71 -9.07 2.68 -14.44
CA PRO A 71 -8.01 2.49 -15.43
C PRO A 71 -6.73 1.87 -14.86
N MET A 72 -6.28 2.35 -13.69
CA MET A 72 -5.09 1.82 -13.04
C MET A 72 -5.34 0.46 -12.40
N LEU A 73 -6.55 0.22 -11.89
CA LEU A 73 -6.93 -1.06 -11.33
C LEU A 73 -7.01 -2.16 -12.41
N VAL A 74 -7.56 -1.86 -13.58
CA VAL A 74 -7.58 -2.78 -14.73
C VAL A 74 -6.17 -3.12 -15.18
N SER A 75 -5.29 -2.12 -15.31
CA SER A 75 -3.88 -2.36 -15.62
C SER A 75 -3.21 -3.27 -14.58
N HIS A 76 -3.43 -3.00 -13.29
CA HIS A 76 -2.94 -3.85 -12.21
C HIS A 76 -3.42 -5.31 -12.35
N ILE A 77 -4.72 -5.51 -12.58
CA ILE A 77 -5.32 -6.85 -12.73
C ILE A 77 -4.75 -7.57 -13.97
N ALA A 78 -4.56 -6.86 -15.08
CA ALA A 78 -4.01 -7.43 -16.31
C ALA A 78 -2.55 -7.91 -16.13
N TRP A 79 -1.73 -7.18 -15.38
CA TRP A 79 -0.33 -7.55 -15.10
C TRP A 79 -0.16 -8.52 -13.93
N LEU A 80 -1.17 -8.68 -13.08
CA LEU A 80 -1.10 -9.51 -11.89
C LEU A 80 -0.76 -11.00 -12.19
N PRO A 81 -1.33 -11.66 -13.22
CA PRO A 81 -0.96 -13.03 -13.58
C PRO A 81 0.53 -13.18 -13.93
N TYR A 82 1.11 -12.21 -14.65
CA TYR A 82 2.53 -12.20 -14.96
C TYR A 82 3.39 -12.16 -13.69
N HIS A 83 3.04 -11.27 -12.74
CA HIS A 83 3.76 -11.17 -11.48
C HIS A 83 3.61 -12.41 -10.59
N LEU A 84 2.42 -13.02 -10.56
CA LEU A 84 2.20 -14.29 -9.86
C LEU A 84 3.01 -15.43 -10.49
N GLY A 85 3.06 -15.53 -11.81
CA GLY A 85 3.89 -16.48 -12.54
C GLY A 85 5.38 -16.31 -12.23
N LYS A 86 5.87 -15.07 -12.26
CA LYS A 86 7.27 -14.75 -11.87
C LYS A 86 7.55 -15.10 -10.41
N ALA A 87 6.61 -14.86 -9.50
CA ALA A 87 6.75 -15.19 -8.08
C ALA A 87 6.79 -16.72 -7.86
N LEU A 88 5.99 -17.49 -8.60
CA LEU A 88 6.05 -18.96 -8.59
C LEU A 88 7.40 -19.47 -9.11
N ALA A 89 7.84 -18.98 -10.28
CA ALA A 89 9.11 -19.39 -10.88
C ALA A 89 10.34 -19.09 -10.01
N SER A 90 10.28 -18.01 -9.23
CA SER A 90 11.34 -17.60 -8.30
C SER A 90 11.16 -18.11 -6.86
N LEU A 91 10.13 -18.95 -6.61
CA LEU A 91 9.78 -19.47 -5.29
C LEU A 91 9.63 -18.37 -4.23
N ASN A 92 9.11 -17.19 -4.62
CA ASN A 92 8.85 -16.09 -3.71
C ASN A 92 7.55 -16.34 -2.93
N TRP A 93 7.62 -17.29 -1.99
CA TRP A 93 6.49 -17.68 -1.13
C TRP A 93 5.94 -16.52 -0.31
N SER A 94 6.77 -15.52 0.01
CA SER A 94 6.32 -14.33 0.73
C SER A 94 5.34 -13.50 -0.09
N PHE A 95 5.58 -13.35 -1.40
CA PHE A 95 4.68 -12.65 -2.31
C PHE A 95 3.35 -13.39 -2.47
N LEU A 96 3.42 -14.70 -2.72
CA LEU A 96 2.24 -15.54 -2.91
C LEU A 96 1.37 -15.59 -1.65
N ALA A 97 1.98 -15.81 -0.48
CA ALA A 97 1.26 -15.77 0.78
C ALA A 97 0.67 -14.39 1.07
N GLY A 98 1.42 -13.31 0.79
CA GLY A 98 0.92 -11.94 0.91
C GLY A 98 -0.31 -11.68 0.04
N PHE A 99 -0.29 -12.16 -1.21
CA PHE A 99 -1.44 -12.08 -2.13
C PHE A 99 -2.67 -12.83 -1.57
N LEU A 100 -2.51 -14.09 -1.15
CA LEU A 100 -3.61 -14.86 -0.57
C LEU A 100 -4.17 -14.20 0.69
N MET A 101 -3.31 -13.68 1.56
CA MET A 101 -3.74 -12.93 2.75
C MET A 101 -4.50 -11.65 2.39
N ALA A 102 -4.19 -11.01 1.26
CA ALA A 102 -4.91 -9.83 0.80
C ALA A 102 -6.30 -10.21 0.27
N LEU A 103 -6.43 -11.33 -0.44
CA LEU A 103 -7.73 -11.82 -0.94
C LEU A 103 -8.74 -12.03 0.20
N ILE A 104 -8.29 -12.60 1.34
CA ILE A 104 -9.13 -12.79 2.53
C ILE A 104 -9.69 -11.45 3.05
N ARG A 105 -9.00 -10.33 2.80
CA ARG A 105 -9.39 -8.99 3.26
C ARG A 105 -10.28 -8.24 2.27
N ILE A 106 -10.58 -8.78 1.08
CA ILE A 106 -11.36 -8.10 0.03
C ILE A 106 -12.64 -7.43 0.56
N PRO A 107 -13.49 -8.08 1.38
CA PRO A 107 -14.71 -7.43 1.87
C PRO A 107 -14.43 -6.14 2.67
N LYS A 108 -13.37 -6.16 3.50
CA LYS A 108 -12.94 -4.97 4.25
C LYS A 108 -12.32 -3.92 3.32
N VAL A 109 -11.56 -4.34 2.32
CA VAL A 109 -10.97 -3.45 1.30
C VAL A 109 -12.07 -2.69 0.55
N LEU A 110 -13.11 -3.38 0.09
CA LEU A 110 -14.21 -2.77 -0.65
C LEU A 110 -15.00 -1.77 0.21
N LYS A 111 -15.23 -2.09 1.49
CA LYS A 111 -15.85 -1.15 2.44
C LYS A 111 -14.98 0.10 2.63
N SER A 112 -13.68 -0.09 2.88
CA SER A 112 -12.74 1.04 3.07
C SER A 112 -12.61 1.90 1.81
N ARG A 113 -12.55 1.26 0.64
CA ARG A 113 -12.57 1.91 -0.68
C ARG A 113 -13.78 2.82 -0.84
N SER A 114 -14.99 2.30 -0.56
CA SER A 114 -16.22 3.08 -0.70
C SER A 114 -16.20 4.34 0.17
N ILE A 115 -15.64 4.27 1.38
CA ILE A 115 -15.50 5.42 2.27
C ILE A 115 -14.46 6.40 1.73
N ALA A 116 -13.29 5.92 1.32
CA ALA A 116 -12.19 6.75 0.84
C ALA A 116 -12.58 7.56 -0.41
N PHE A 117 -13.25 6.91 -1.38
CA PHE A 117 -13.65 7.53 -2.64
C PHE A 117 -14.63 8.69 -2.48
N ARG A 118 -15.35 8.81 -1.36
CA ARG A 118 -16.22 9.97 -1.06
C ARG A 118 -15.45 11.28 -0.92
N TYR A 119 -14.16 11.19 -0.59
CA TYR A 119 -13.31 12.35 -0.33
C TYR A 119 -12.34 12.63 -1.48
N PHE A 120 -12.32 11.80 -2.53
CA PHE A 120 -11.37 11.97 -3.61
C PHE A 120 -11.88 13.01 -4.60
N VAL A 121 -11.04 14.01 -4.86
CA VAL A 121 -11.31 15.12 -5.80
C VAL A 121 -10.34 15.14 -6.98
N LYS A 122 -9.20 14.44 -6.87
CA LYS A 122 -8.20 14.28 -7.95
C LYS A 122 -8.21 12.87 -8.51
N LYS A 123 -7.91 12.72 -9.81
CA LYS A 123 -7.63 11.42 -10.45
C LYS A 123 -6.25 10.90 -10.08
N ASP A 124 -6.03 9.60 -10.25
CA ASP A 124 -4.74 8.99 -9.92
C ASP A 124 -3.58 9.59 -10.72
N GLN A 125 -3.83 9.92 -12.00
CA GLN A 125 -2.83 10.54 -12.88
C GLN A 125 -2.40 11.93 -12.42
N GLU A 126 -3.31 12.69 -11.79
CA GLU A 126 -2.99 14.01 -11.26
C GLU A 126 -2.06 13.89 -10.05
N VAL A 127 -2.34 12.93 -9.17
CA VAL A 127 -1.49 12.63 -8.02
C VAL A 127 -0.10 12.19 -8.45
N VAL A 128 0.00 11.28 -9.43
CA VAL A 128 1.30 10.83 -9.96
C VAL A 128 2.09 12.00 -10.55
N LYS A 129 1.46 12.91 -11.29
CA LYS A 129 2.12 14.10 -11.84
C LYS A 129 2.60 15.08 -10.77
N GLU A 130 1.92 15.14 -9.63
CA GLU A 130 2.30 16.02 -8.50
C GLU A 130 3.53 15.48 -7.76
N ILE A 131 3.65 14.17 -7.60
CA ILE A 131 4.78 13.52 -6.92
C ILE A 131 6.03 13.46 -7.80
N SER A 132 5.88 13.40 -9.13
CA SER A 132 7.00 13.31 -10.07
C SER A 132 7.68 14.66 -10.38
N LYS A 133 7.32 15.74 -9.68
CA LYS A 133 7.95 17.06 -9.79
C LYS A 133 9.04 17.22 -8.75
#